data_AF-A0A358L5G9-F1
#
_entry.id   AF-A0A358L5G9-F1
#
_cell.length_a   1.000
_cell.length_b   1.000
_cell.length_c   1.000
_cell.angle_alpha   90.00
_cell.angle_beta   90.00
_cell.angle_gamma   90.00
#
_symmetry.space_group_name_H-M   'P 1'
#
loop_
_entity.id
_entity.type
_entity.pdbx_description
1 polymer ?
#
loop_
_entity_poly.entity_id
_entity_poly.type
_entity_poly.pdbx_seq_one_letter_code
_entity_poly.pdbx_strand_id
1 'polypeptide(L)'
;GDMTMALWRGGDVILGSILALLFTSIYPQKAYTHWRIKLSDSLLETAKIYHAGFSPNLVDKPRLSRPLQRLLTGVVKMRSLIVPASKETRIPRSVFEGIQTLNRNMVCTLELQLNAWWSSRESHLIMLNAPTLKRTQQMTENTLRALSKAIVAGSTDQISANSAELAEITRELRQLIKASNSDELVETPIHGYVWLSLEMAAQLERLSDLMRLVLRK
;
A
#
# COMPACT_ATOMS: atom_id res chain seq x y z
N GLY A 1 -41.17 -39.09 31.93
CA GLY A 1 -41.33 -38.01 30.94
C GLY A 1 -39.97 -37.45 30.66
N ASP A 2 -39.60 -37.32 29.39
CA ASP A 2 -38.50 -36.43 28.98
C ASP A 2 -38.35 -36.28 27.46
N MET A 3 -39.02 -37.11 26.63
CA MET A 3 -38.91 -37.01 25.18
C MET A 3 -39.49 -35.69 24.63
N THR A 4 -40.65 -35.26 25.14
CA THR A 4 -41.32 -34.04 24.70
C THR A 4 -40.57 -32.78 25.11
N MET A 5 -39.96 -32.77 26.31
CA MET A 5 -39.13 -31.66 26.78
C MET A 5 -37.82 -31.56 25.99
N ALA A 6 -37.19 -32.71 25.69
CA ALA A 6 -36.01 -32.75 24.83
C ALA A 6 -36.30 -32.26 23.41
N LEU A 7 -37.45 -32.62 22.83
CA LEU A 7 -37.86 -32.16 21.49
C LEU A 7 -38.04 -30.64 21.43
N TRP A 8 -38.69 -30.05 22.44
CA TRP A 8 -38.90 -28.61 22.52
C TRP A 8 -37.59 -27.83 22.65
N ARG A 9 -36.65 -28.32 23.48
CA ARG A 9 -35.32 -27.68 23.60
C ARG A 9 -34.50 -27.79 22.32
N GLY A 10 -34.58 -28.92 21.61
CA GLY A 10 -33.94 -29.08 20.30
C GLY A 10 -34.50 -28.11 19.27
N GLY A 11 -35.82 -27.91 19.28
CA GLY A 11 -36.51 -26.91 18.45
C GLY A 11 -36.03 -25.48 18.73
N ASP A 12 -35.96 -25.10 20.00
CA ASP A 12 -35.49 -23.76 20.41
C ASP A 12 -34.05 -23.49 19.97
N VAL A 13 -33.16 -24.50 20.09
CA VAL A 13 -31.75 -24.38 19.68
C VAL A 13 -31.61 -24.24 18.16
N ILE A 14 -32.36 -25.01 17.38
CA ILE A 14 -32.34 -24.93 15.91
C ILE A 14 -32.88 -23.57 15.45
N LEU A 15 -34.00 -23.12 16.02
CA LEU A 15 -34.63 -21.85 15.66
C LEU A 15 -33.72 -20.67 16.04
N GLY A 16 -33.12 -20.72 17.25
CA GLY A 16 -32.12 -19.73 17.69
C GLY A 16 -30.87 -19.71 16.79
N SER A 17 -30.39 -20.87 16.34
CA SER A 17 -29.23 -20.96 15.43
C SER A 17 -29.53 -20.41 14.05
N ILE A 18 -30.71 -20.71 13.48
CA ILE A 18 -31.17 -20.15 12.20
C ILE A 18 -31.33 -18.65 12.31
N LEU A 19 -31.93 -18.16 13.40
CA LEU A 19 -32.13 -16.73 13.63
C LEU A 19 -30.80 -16.00 13.80
N ALA A 20 -29.83 -16.60 14.50
CA ALA A 20 -28.47 -16.08 14.61
C ALA A 20 -27.75 -16.03 13.25
N LEU A 21 -27.89 -17.06 12.41
CA LEU A 21 -27.36 -17.06 11.04
C LEU A 21 -28.04 -16.01 10.16
N LEU A 22 -29.35 -15.81 10.31
CA LEU A 22 -30.08 -14.74 9.63
C LEU A 22 -29.59 -13.36 10.07
N PHE A 23 -29.47 -13.09 11.38
CA PHE A 23 -28.98 -11.78 11.86
C PHE A 23 -27.52 -11.52 11.48
N THR A 24 -26.65 -12.54 11.52
CA THR A 24 -25.26 -12.42 11.05
C THR A 24 -25.17 -12.28 9.52
N SER A 25 -26.15 -12.79 8.77
CA SER A 25 -26.25 -12.63 7.32
C SER A 25 -26.89 -11.30 6.89
N ILE A 26 -27.81 -10.75 7.70
CA ILE A 26 -28.54 -9.50 7.43
C ILE A 26 -27.69 -8.28 7.82
N TYR A 27 -26.72 -8.44 8.73
CA TYR A 27 -25.80 -7.38 9.10
C TYR A 27 -24.46 -7.55 8.36
N PRO A 28 -24.29 -7.01 7.13
CA PRO A 28 -22.98 -6.87 6.55
C PRO A 28 -22.20 -5.94 7.47
N GLN A 29 -21.34 -6.51 8.31
CA GLN A 29 -20.28 -5.76 8.96
C GLN A 29 -19.63 -4.92 7.85
N LYS A 30 -19.49 -3.60 8.04
CA LYS A 30 -18.93 -2.62 7.08
C LYS A 30 -17.46 -2.94 6.73
N ALA A 31 -17.23 -4.12 6.19
CA ALA A 31 -15.93 -4.73 5.95
C ALA A 31 -15.25 -4.00 4.80
N TYR A 32 -16.02 -3.59 3.79
CA TYR A 32 -15.53 -2.75 2.73
C TYR A 32 -15.07 -1.38 3.25
N THR A 33 -15.89 -0.69 4.06
CA THR A 33 -15.49 0.60 4.65
C THR A 33 -14.27 0.45 5.55
N HIS A 34 -14.24 -0.58 6.41
CA HIS A 34 -13.09 -0.84 7.27
C HIS A 34 -11.84 -1.14 6.43
N TRP A 35 -11.97 -1.93 5.36
CA TRP A 35 -10.86 -2.22 4.45
C TRP A 35 -10.32 -0.95 3.78
N ARG A 36 -11.20 -0.06 3.30
CA ARG A 36 -10.81 1.25 2.71
C ARG A 36 -10.06 2.12 3.70
N ILE A 37 -10.53 2.20 4.95
CA ILE A 37 -9.87 2.95 6.02
C ILE A 37 -8.49 2.36 6.30
N LYS A 38 -8.38 1.03 6.45
CA LYS A 38 -7.08 0.40 6.72
C LYS A 38 -6.10 0.56 5.57
N LEU A 39 -6.57 0.50 4.32
CA LEU A 39 -5.74 0.77 3.16
C LEU A 39 -5.25 2.23 3.16
N SER A 40 -6.14 3.17 3.44
CA SER A 40 -5.78 4.58 3.59
C SER A 40 -4.70 4.79 4.65
N ASP A 41 -4.91 4.24 5.85
CA ASP A 41 -3.96 4.35 6.96
C ASP A 41 -2.60 3.78 6.55
N SER A 42 -2.58 2.62 5.90
CA SER A 42 -1.35 2.00 5.39
C SER A 42 -0.61 2.88 4.38
N LEU A 43 -1.32 3.46 3.41
CA LEU A 43 -0.72 4.34 2.40
C LEU A 43 -0.18 5.63 3.02
N LEU A 44 -0.91 6.21 3.97
CA LEU A 44 -0.49 7.39 4.69
C LEU A 44 0.72 7.13 5.59
N GLU A 45 0.75 6.00 6.31
CA GLU A 45 1.92 5.60 7.10
C GLU A 45 3.12 5.29 6.22
N THR A 46 2.92 4.69 5.04
CA THR A 46 3.99 4.52 4.04
C THR A 46 4.57 5.88 3.63
N ALA A 47 3.73 6.86 3.32
CA ALA A 47 4.16 8.22 2.97
C ALA A 47 4.93 8.90 4.12
N LYS A 48 4.48 8.72 5.37
CA LYS A 48 5.17 9.27 6.54
C LYS A 48 6.56 8.65 6.74
N ILE A 49 6.68 7.33 6.62
CA ILE A 49 7.97 6.64 6.74
C ILE A 49 8.89 7.05 5.58
N TYR A 50 8.33 7.16 4.37
CA TYR A 50 9.05 7.64 3.19
C TYR A 50 9.64 9.04 3.46
N HIS A 51 8.81 9.98 3.87
CA HIS A 51 9.23 11.34 4.24
C HIS A 51 10.29 11.35 5.33
N ALA A 52 10.06 10.61 6.42
CA ALA A 52 10.97 10.52 7.54
C ALA A 52 12.29 9.82 7.21
N GLY A 53 12.35 9.06 6.12
CA GLY A 53 13.51 8.30 5.70
C GLY A 53 14.38 8.98 4.66
N PHE A 54 13.78 9.84 3.83
CA PHE A 54 14.46 10.54 2.73
C PHE A 54 14.52 12.07 2.91
N SER A 55 14.12 12.58 4.08
CA SER A 55 14.19 14.02 4.35
C SER A 55 15.62 14.55 4.18
N PRO A 56 15.81 15.66 3.43
CA PRO A 56 17.13 16.25 3.21
C PRO A 56 17.74 16.88 4.48
N ASN A 57 16.94 17.04 5.53
CA ASN A 57 17.37 17.63 6.80
C ASN A 57 17.99 16.59 7.75
N LEU A 58 18.15 15.34 7.31
CA LEU A 58 18.70 14.27 8.12
C LEU A 58 20.22 14.20 7.93
N VAL A 59 20.94 14.23 9.05
CA VAL A 59 22.40 14.06 9.08
C VAL A 59 22.78 12.57 9.11
N ASP A 60 21.99 11.76 9.81
CA ASP A 60 22.22 10.33 10.04
C ASP A 60 20.99 9.48 9.73
N LYS A 61 21.21 8.17 9.49
CA LYS A 61 20.15 7.20 9.19
C LYS A 61 19.09 7.18 10.31
N PRO A 62 17.81 7.47 10.00
CA PRO A 62 16.74 7.45 10.98
C PRO A 62 16.39 6.01 11.39
N ARG A 63 15.96 5.83 12.64
CA ARG A 63 15.55 4.53 13.19
C ARG A 63 14.13 4.15 12.77
N LEU A 64 13.99 3.56 11.57
CA LEU A 64 12.69 3.25 10.96
C LEU A 64 12.28 1.76 11.01
N SER A 65 13.10 0.87 11.59
CA SER A 65 12.80 -0.57 11.65
C SER A 65 11.47 -0.90 12.35
N ARG A 66 11.24 -0.34 13.55
CA ARG A 66 9.98 -0.52 14.29
C ARG A 66 8.76 0.07 13.56
N PRO A 67 8.80 1.30 13.01
CA PRO A 67 7.74 1.80 12.13
C PRO A 67 7.42 0.87 10.96
N LEU A 68 8.43 0.40 10.21
CA LEU A 68 8.24 -0.51 9.08
C LEU A 68 7.62 -1.83 9.49
N GLN A 69 8.10 -2.45 10.57
CA GLN A 69 7.53 -3.70 11.09
C GLN A 69 6.05 -3.55 11.52
N ARG A 70 5.71 -2.44 12.18
CA ARG A 70 4.32 -2.14 12.56
C ARG A 70 3.43 -1.95 11.35
N LEU A 71 3.90 -1.19 10.35
CA LEU A 71 3.21 -1.00 9.08
C LEU A 71 2.96 -2.34 8.39
N LEU A 72 3.99 -3.15 8.19
CA LEU A 72 3.88 -4.46 7.55
C LEU A 72 2.91 -5.40 8.30
N THR A 73 2.95 -5.39 9.63
CA THR A 73 1.99 -6.16 10.45
C THR A 73 0.55 -5.69 10.21
N GLY A 74 0.33 -4.38 10.11
CA GLY A 74 -0.96 -3.79 9.76
C GLY A 74 -1.44 -4.25 8.38
N VAL A 75 -0.57 -4.17 7.38
CA VAL A 75 -0.84 -4.64 6.01
C VAL A 75 -1.26 -6.11 6.03
N VAL A 76 -0.50 -6.99 6.68
CA VAL A 76 -0.82 -8.43 6.73
C VAL A 76 -2.18 -8.68 7.37
N LYS A 77 -2.52 -7.97 8.45
CA LYS A 77 -3.82 -8.11 9.15
C LYS A 77 -5.01 -7.71 8.29
N MET A 78 -4.85 -6.78 7.34
CA MET A 78 -5.92 -6.37 6.42
C MET A 78 -6.46 -7.51 5.55
N ARG A 79 -5.67 -8.56 5.33
CA ARG A 79 -6.06 -9.72 4.51
C ARG A 79 -7.38 -10.36 4.99
N SER A 80 -7.67 -10.31 6.29
CA SER A 80 -8.91 -10.86 6.87
C SER A 80 -10.18 -10.16 6.35
N LEU A 81 -10.07 -8.92 5.88
CA LEU A 81 -11.18 -8.13 5.37
C LEU A 81 -11.51 -8.41 3.89
N ILE A 82 -10.63 -9.11 3.16
CA ILE A 82 -10.77 -9.31 1.71
C ILE A 82 -12.04 -10.09 1.35
N VAL A 83 -12.24 -11.26 1.97
CA VAL A 83 -13.40 -12.11 1.68
C VAL A 83 -14.73 -11.40 2.03
N PRO A 84 -14.90 -10.84 3.24
CA PRO A 84 -16.14 -10.14 3.56
C PRO A 84 -16.36 -8.88 2.69
N ALA A 85 -15.32 -8.07 2.42
CA ALA A 85 -15.45 -6.91 1.54
C ALA A 85 -15.83 -7.27 0.10
N SER A 86 -15.30 -8.38 -0.43
CA SER A 86 -15.66 -8.90 -1.75
C SER A 86 -17.12 -9.37 -1.79
N LYS A 87 -17.59 -10.08 -0.76
CA LYS A 87 -19.02 -10.48 -0.65
C LYS A 87 -19.95 -9.27 -0.55
N GLU A 88 -19.58 -8.27 0.26
CA GLU A 88 -20.36 -7.04 0.45
C GLU A 88 -20.47 -6.22 -0.84
N THR A 89 -19.36 -6.09 -1.58
CA THR A 89 -19.30 -5.21 -2.76
C THR A 89 -19.63 -5.90 -4.08
N ARG A 90 -19.50 -7.23 -4.14
CA ARG A 90 -19.45 -8.05 -5.37
C ARG A 90 -18.26 -7.76 -6.28
N ILE A 91 -17.27 -6.98 -5.83
CA ILE A 91 -16.02 -6.79 -6.56
C ILE A 91 -15.21 -8.11 -6.47
N PRO A 92 -14.59 -8.58 -7.56
CA PRO A 92 -13.82 -9.82 -7.55
C PRO A 92 -12.73 -9.84 -6.48
N ARG A 93 -12.62 -10.96 -5.76
CA ARG A 93 -11.59 -11.15 -4.73
C ARG A 93 -10.18 -10.88 -5.24
N SER A 94 -9.89 -11.23 -6.50
CA SER A 94 -8.60 -11.01 -7.15
C SER A 94 -8.15 -9.54 -7.14
N VAL A 95 -9.08 -8.58 -7.23
CA VAL A 95 -8.77 -7.15 -7.19
C VAL A 95 -8.23 -6.76 -5.80
N PHE A 96 -8.92 -7.19 -4.74
CA PHE A 96 -8.47 -6.95 -3.35
C PHE A 96 -7.15 -7.65 -3.04
N GLU A 97 -6.97 -8.88 -3.50
CA GLU A 97 -5.71 -9.64 -3.35
C GLU A 97 -4.54 -8.98 -4.10
N GLY A 98 -4.81 -8.40 -5.29
CA GLY A 98 -3.84 -7.60 -6.03
C GLY A 98 -3.41 -6.35 -5.26
N ILE A 99 -4.38 -5.61 -4.70
CA ILE A 99 -4.10 -4.44 -3.87
C ILE A 99 -3.31 -4.82 -2.61
N GLN A 100 -3.69 -5.91 -1.94
CA GLN A 100 -2.99 -6.44 -0.77
C GLN A 100 -1.53 -6.76 -1.08
N THR A 101 -1.29 -7.43 -2.22
CA THR A 101 0.06 -7.81 -2.67
C THR A 101 0.90 -6.57 -2.97
N LEU A 102 0.35 -5.62 -3.73
CA LEU A 102 1.06 -4.37 -4.06
C LEU A 102 1.39 -3.55 -2.81
N ASN A 103 0.44 -3.43 -1.87
CA ASN A 103 0.67 -2.71 -0.62
C ASN A 103 1.83 -3.31 0.18
N ARG A 104 1.85 -4.65 0.33
CA ARG A 104 2.99 -5.35 0.98
C ARG A 104 4.29 -5.11 0.23
N ASN A 105 4.28 -5.25 -1.10
CA ASN A 105 5.48 -5.13 -1.91
C ASN A 105 6.06 -3.72 -1.83
N MET A 106 5.23 -2.67 -1.84
CA MET A 106 5.69 -1.29 -1.66
C MET A 106 6.39 -1.08 -0.31
N VAL A 107 5.87 -1.65 0.79
CA VAL A 107 6.54 -1.57 2.09
C VAL A 107 7.92 -2.24 2.06
N CYS A 108 8.04 -3.39 1.39
CA CYS A 108 9.33 -4.07 1.20
C CYS A 108 10.28 -3.26 0.30
N THR A 109 9.78 -2.70 -0.80
CA THR A 109 10.56 -1.83 -1.69
C THR A 109 11.07 -0.61 -0.94
N LEU A 110 10.23 0.04 -0.11
CA LEU A 110 10.63 1.17 0.73
C LEU A 110 11.76 0.79 1.70
N GLU A 111 11.67 -0.37 2.36
CA GLU A 111 12.75 -0.85 3.23
C GLU A 111 14.08 -1.03 2.47
N LEU A 112 14.03 -1.62 1.27
CA LEU A 112 15.21 -1.77 0.42
C LEU A 112 15.74 -0.41 -0.05
N GLN A 113 14.87 0.53 -0.43
CA GLN A 113 15.27 1.90 -0.81
C GLN A 113 15.97 2.61 0.34
N LEU A 114 15.46 2.49 1.56
CA LEU A 114 16.09 3.07 2.75
C LEU A 114 17.47 2.46 3.02
N ASN A 115 17.63 1.15 2.79
CA ASN A 115 18.92 0.50 2.96
C ASN A 115 19.93 0.93 1.89
N ALA A 116 19.52 1.06 0.64
CA ALA A 116 20.38 1.57 -0.44
C ALA A 116 20.75 3.04 -0.22
N TRP A 117 19.78 3.88 0.15
CA TRP A 117 19.96 5.32 0.37
C TRP A 117 20.93 5.67 1.50
N TRP A 118 20.94 4.84 2.55
CA TRP A 118 21.78 5.01 3.74
C TRP A 118 22.94 4.00 3.81
N SER A 119 23.38 3.46 2.66
CA SER A 119 24.40 2.40 2.60
C SER A 119 25.81 2.91 2.89
N SER A 120 26.19 4.05 2.30
CA SER A 120 27.44 4.79 2.56
C SER A 120 27.15 6.29 2.60
N ARG A 121 28.06 7.07 3.20
CA ARG A 121 27.92 8.53 3.25
C ARG A 121 28.11 9.15 1.87
N GLU A 122 29.02 8.59 1.09
CA GLU A 122 29.40 9.00 -0.26
C GLU A 122 28.22 8.85 -1.21
N SER A 123 27.66 7.63 -1.33
CA SER A 123 26.45 7.36 -2.12
C SER A 123 25.29 8.26 -1.69
N HIS A 124 25.07 8.41 -0.38
CA HIS A 124 24.01 9.25 0.16
C HIS A 124 24.15 10.71 -0.29
N LEU A 125 25.34 11.30 -0.18
CA LEU A 125 25.61 12.69 -0.59
C LEU A 125 25.44 12.91 -2.10
N ILE A 126 25.86 11.94 -2.92
CA ILE A 126 25.63 11.98 -4.38
C ILE A 126 24.13 12.00 -4.67
N MET A 127 23.37 11.08 -4.07
CA MET A 127 21.93 10.97 -4.30
C MET A 127 21.13 12.15 -3.73
N LEU A 128 21.56 12.72 -2.60
CA LEU A 128 20.94 13.90 -1.99
C LEU A 128 20.93 15.10 -2.93
N ASN A 129 21.99 15.24 -3.74
CA ASN A 129 22.15 16.33 -4.68
C ASN A 129 21.53 16.06 -6.07
N ALA A 130 20.92 14.89 -6.30
CA ALA A 130 20.32 14.52 -7.57
C ALA A 130 18.88 15.06 -7.70
N PRO A 131 18.60 16.06 -8.59
CA PRO A 131 17.28 16.70 -8.65
C PRO A 131 16.16 15.74 -9.04
N THR A 132 16.43 14.81 -9.95
CA THR A 132 15.44 13.81 -10.39
C THR A 132 15.04 12.87 -9.25
N LEU A 133 15.97 12.49 -8.36
CA LEU A 133 15.66 11.64 -7.21
C LEU A 133 14.79 12.38 -6.20
N LYS A 134 15.12 13.65 -5.92
CA LYS A 134 14.30 14.50 -5.04
C LYS A 134 12.87 14.65 -5.57
N ARG A 135 12.70 14.90 -6.87
CA ARG A 135 11.37 14.97 -7.50
C ARG A 135 10.64 13.63 -7.44
N THR A 136 11.34 12.52 -7.69
CA THR A 136 10.78 11.16 -7.56
C THR A 136 10.26 10.90 -6.16
N GLN A 137 11.03 11.29 -5.14
CA GLN A 137 10.64 11.15 -3.73
C GLN A 137 9.38 11.95 -3.41
N GLN A 138 9.34 13.22 -3.83
CA GLN A 138 8.18 14.08 -3.61
C GLN A 138 6.93 13.54 -4.31
N MET A 139 7.07 13.09 -5.56
CA MET A 139 5.96 12.54 -6.33
C MET A 139 5.44 11.23 -5.72
N THR A 140 6.34 10.35 -5.27
CA THR A 140 5.99 9.11 -4.58
C THR A 140 5.16 9.41 -3.33
N GLU A 141 5.63 10.36 -2.50
CA GLU A 141 4.92 10.79 -1.30
C GLU A 141 3.55 11.41 -1.64
N ASN A 142 3.50 12.31 -2.63
CA ASN A 142 2.26 12.96 -3.07
C ASN A 142 1.23 11.93 -3.56
N THR A 143 1.69 10.90 -4.30
CA THR A 143 0.83 9.85 -4.84
C THR A 143 0.28 8.94 -3.75
N LEU A 144 1.11 8.52 -2.79
CA LEU A 144 0.63 7.76 -1.62
C LEU A 144 -0.45 8.53 -0.86
N ARG A 145 -0.24 9.84 -0.64
CA ARG A 145 -1.21 10.72 0.03
C ARG A 145 -2.49 10.91 -0.79
N ALA A 146 -2.38 11.09 -2.10
CA ALA A 146 -3.53 11.23 -3.00
C ALA A 146 -4.36 9.94 -3.03
N LEU A 147 -3.71 8.77 -3.14
CA LEU A 147 -4.36 7.47 -3.09
C LEU A 147 -5.06 7.24 -1.74
N SER A 148 -4.39 7.57 -0.62
CA SER A 148 -4.99 7.52 0.72
C SER A 148 -6.27 8.38 0.82
N LYS A 149 -6.24 9.62 0.32
CA LYS A 149 -7.42 10.48 0.29
C LYS A 149 -8.52 9.94 -0.62
N ALA A 150 -8.16 9.51 -1.83
CA ALA A 150 -9.07 8.97 -2.83
C ALA A 150 -9.82 7.73 -2.32
N ILE A 151 -9.11 6.78 -1.68
CA ILE A 151 -9.76 5.58 -1.16
C ILE A 151 -10.73 5.89 -0.03
N VAL A 152 -10.56 6.93 0.77
CA VAL A 152 -11.56 7.31 1.79
C VAL A 152 -12.69 8.12 1.19
N ALA A 153 -12.38 9.09 0.34
CA ALA A 153 -13.37 9.97 -0.31
C ALA A 153 -14.27 9.22 -1.30
N GLY A 154 -13.76 8.16 -1.93
CA GLY A 154 -14.50 7.41 -2.94
C GLY A 154 -14.45 8.03 -4.33
N SER A 155 -13.57 9.01 -4.57
CA SER A 155 -13.39 9.67 -5.86
C SER A 155 -12.08 9.23 -6.52
N THR A 156 -12.09 9.08 -7.84
CA THR A 156 -10.91 8.77 -8.66
C THR A 156 -10.19 10.00 -9.21
N ASP A 157 -10.69 11.22 -8.97
CA ASP A 157 -10.21 12.43 -9.63
C ASP A 157 -8.74 12.73 -9.30
N GLN A 158 -8.36 12.57 -8.02
CA GLN A 158 -6.97 12.76 -7.56
C GLN A 158 -6.02 11.67 -8.10
N ILE A 159 -6.53 10.48 -8.40
CA ILE A 159 -5.73 9.38 -8.96
C ILE A 159 -5.36 9.68 -10.41
N SER A 160 -6.26 10.29 -11.17
CA SER A 160 -6.01 10.68 -12.57
C SER A 160 -4.96 11.80 -12.66
N ALA A 161 -5.01 12.79 -11.77
CA ALA A 161 -4.09 13.93 -11.78
C ALA A 161 -2.61 13.52 -11.65
N ASN A 162 -2.30 12.53 -10.82
CA ASN A 162 -0.91 12.13 -10.56
C ASN A 162 -0.33 11.17 -11.62
N SER A 163 -1.17 10.61 -12.50
CA SER A 163 -0.73 9.58 -13.46
C SER A 163 0.23 10.11 -14.52
N ALA A 164 0.03 11.34 -15.01
CA ALA A 164 0.90 11.97 -15.99
C ALA A 164 2.29 12.27 -15.38
N GLU A 165 2.33 12.81 -14.16
CA GLU A 165 3.56 13.08 -13.42
C GLU A 165 4.35 11.77 -13.15
N LEU A 166 3.65 10.67 -12.84
CA LEU A 166 4.27 9.37 -12.59
C LEU A 166 4.98 8.83 -13.84
N ALA A 167 4.31 8.97 -14.99
CA ALA A 167 4.86 8.54 -16.27
C ALA A 167 6.09 9.37 -16.66
N GLU A 168 6.05 10.68 -16.44
CA GLU A 168 7.18 11.57 -16.71
C GLU A 168 8.41 11.20 -15.87
N ILE A 169 8.24 11.04 -14.55
CA ILE A 169 9.34 10.67 -13.64
C ILE A 169 9.87 9.28 -13.94
N THR A 170 9.01 8.33 -14.30
CA THR A 170 9.43 6.98 -14.71
C THR A 170 10.34 7.04 -15.94
N ARG A 171 10.01 7.90 -16.92
CA ARG A 171 10.87 8.17 -18.08
C ARG A 171 12.19 8.83 -17.64
N GLU A 172 12.10 9.80 -16.73
CA GLU A 172 13.18 10.43 -15.94
C GLU A 172 14.25 9.44 -15.49
N LEU A 173 13.81 8.55 -14.62
CA LEU A 173 14.62 7.53 -13.97
C LEU A 173 15.18 6.50 -14.96
N ARG A 174 14.41 6.11 -15.98
CA ARG A 174 14.90 5.21 -17.04
C ARG A 174 16.05 5.85 -17.83
N GLN A 175 15.99 7.14 -18.11
CA GLN A 175 17.09 7.86 -18.76
C GLN A 175 18.33 7.90 -17.88
N LEU A 176 18.16 8.15 -16.57
CA LEU A 176 19.28 8.11 -15.62
C LEU A 176 19.99 6.75 -15.59
N ILE A 177 19.24 5.63 -15.52
CA ILE A 177 19.83 4.29 -15.57
C ILE A 177 20.61 4.07 -16.88
N LYS A 178 20.05 4.56 -17.99
CA LYS A 178 20.68 4.37 -19.31
C LYS A 178 21.96 5.20 -19.45
N ALA A 179 22.00 6.38 -18.85
CA ALA A 179 23.16 7.26 -18.85
C ALA A 179 24.26 6.81 -17.88
N SER A 180 23.93 6.10 -16.80
CA SER A 180 24.92 5.58 -15.84
C SER A 180 25.57 4.26 -16.29
N ASN A 181 24.91 3.48 -17.16
CA ASN A 181 25.49 2.23 -17.70
C ASN A 181 26.72 2.45 -18.62
N SER A 182 27.09 3.69 -18.94
CA SER A 182 28.31 4.01 -19.70
C SER A 182 29.53 4.33 -18.81
N ASP A 183 29.37 4.39 -17.49
CA ASP A 183 30.41 4.81 -16.56
C ASP A 183 30.69 3.68 -15.55
N GLU A 184 31.84 3.01 -15.69
CA GLU A 184 32.21 1.77 -14.98
C GLU A 184 32.40 1.94 -13.46
N LEU A 185 32.24 3.15 -12.93
CA LEU A 185 32.62 3.56 -11.57
C LEU A 185 31.44 3.97 -10.66
N VAL A 186 30.19 3.84 -11.11
CA VAL A 186 29.04 4.21 -10.26
C VAL A 186 28.80 3.13 -9.20
N GLU A 187 28.86 3.53 -7.92
CA GLU A 187 28.69 2.62 -6.78
C GLU A 187 27.37 1.81 -6.88
N THR A 188 27.46 0.48 -6.72
CA THR A 188 26.33 -0.47 -6.75
C THR A 188 25.06 -0.03 -5.98
N PRO A 189 25.15 0.65 -4.81
CA PRO A 189 23.98 1.12 -4.08
C PRO A 189 23.18 2.21 -4.79
N ILE A 190 23.83 3.10 -5.56
CA ILE A 190 23.15 4.18 -6.30
C ILE A 190 22.27 3.56 -7.38
N HIS A 191 22.83 2.65 -8.18
CA HIS A 191 22.05 1.91 -9.19
C HIS A 191 20.89 1.13 -8.56
N GLY A 192 21.14 0.46 -7.43
CA GLY A 192 20.12 -0.24 -6.67
C GLY A 192 18.98 0.69 -6.24
N TYR A 193 19.29 1.88 -5.73
CA TYR A 193 18.30 2.86 -5.31
C TYR A 193 17.45 3.37 -6.49
N VAL A 194 18.09 3.71 -7.62
CA VAL A 194 17.38 4.20 -8.82
C VAL A 194 16.44 3.12 -9.36
N TRP A 195 16.89 1.87 -9.43
CA TRP A 195 16.07 0.75 -9.86
C TRP A 195 14.87 0.52 -8.92
N LEU A 196 15.08 0.54 -7.62
CA LEU A 196 14.00 0.40 -6.63
C LEU A 196 13.00 1.55 -6.70
N SER A 197 13.45 2.75 -7.10
CA SER A 197 12.57 3.91 -7.32
C SER A 197 11.67 3.74 -8.54
N LEU A 198 12.18 3.12 -9.61
CA LEU A 198 11.35 2.70 -10.75
C LEU A 198 10.34 1.62 -10.37
N GLU A 199 10.74 0.61 -9.59
CA GLU A 199 9.82 -0.44 -9.15
C GLU A 199 8.72 0.15 -8.26
N MET A 200 9.05 1.04 -7.33
CA MET A 200 8.06 1.77 -6.51
C MET A 200 7.06 2.54 -7.39
N ALA A 201 7.55 3.28 -8.39
CA ALA A 201 6.69 4.01 -9.33
C ALA A 201 5.74 3.07 -10.09
N ALA A 202 6.26 1.96 -10.62
CA ALA A 202 5.46 0.95 -11.31
C ALA A 202 4.44 0.25 -10.38
N GLN A 203 4.77 0.05 -9.10
CA GLN A 203 3.84 -0.49 -8.10
C GLN A 203 2.71 0.49 -7.78
N LEU A 204 3.01 1.79 -7.70
CA LEU A 204 2.01 2.84 -7.50
C LEU A 204 1.04 2.97 -8.67
N GLU A 205 1.53 2.85 -9.90
CA GLU A 205 0.69 2.85 -11.10
C GLU A 205 -0.29 1.68 -11.09
N ARG A 206 0.22 0.46 -10.89
CA ARG A 206 -0.60 -0.76 -10.77
C ARG A 206 -1.62 -0.66 -9.63
N LEU A 207 -1.23 -0.06 -8.50
CA LEU A 207 -2.14 0.14 -7.37
C LEU A 207 -3.25 1.14 -7.73
N SER A 208 -2.89 2.24 -8.41
CA SER A 208 -3.83 3.27 -8.87
C SER A 208 -4.92 2.66 -9.75
N ASP A 209 -4.54 1.76 -10.67
CA ASP A 209 -5.49 1.07 -11.54
C ASP A 209 -6.44 0.15 -10.78
N LEU A 210 -5.93 -0.67 -9.87
CA LEU A 210 -6.79 -1.53 -9.06
C LEU A 210 -7.71 -0.71 -8.13
N MET A 211 -7.23 0.40 -7.59
CA MET A 211 -8.04 1.29 -6.77
C MET A 211 -9.18 1.93 -7.57
N ARG A 212 -8.94 2.33 -8.83
CA ARG A 212 -10.01 2.80 -9.73
C ARG A 212 -11.09 1.73 -9.91
N LEU A 213 -10.73 0.45 -10.06
CA LEU A 213 -11.71 -0.63 -10.18
C LEU A 213 -12.58 -0.77 -8.93
N VAL A 214 -11.99 -0.58 -7.75
CA VAL A 214 -12.72 -0.70 -6.48
C VAL A 214 -13.62 0.51 -6.21
N LEU A 215 -13.26 1.68 -6.72
CA LEU A 215 -13.97 2.94 -6.51
C LEU A 215 -15.07 3.26 -7.54
N ARG A 216 -15.17 2.54 -8.65
CA ARG A 216 -16.15 2.77 -9.75
C ARG A 216 -17.63 2.46 -9.41
N LYS A 217 -18.02 2.49 -8.14
CA LYS A 217 -19.43 2.30 -7.73
C LYS A 217 -20.17 3.62 -7.67
#